data_AF-A0A6N3FLF6-F1
#
_entry.id   AF-A0A6N3FLF6-F1
#
_cell.length_a   1.000
_cell.length_b   1.000
_cell.length_c   1.000
_cell.angle_alpha   90.00
_cell.angle_beta   90.00
_cell.angle_gamma   90.00
#
_symmetry.space_group_name_H-M   'P 1'
#
loop_
_entity.id
_entity.type
_entity.pdbx_description
1 polymer ?
#
loop_
_entity_poly.entity_id
_entity_poly.type
_entity_poly.pdbx_seq_one_letter_code
_entity_poly.pdbx_strand_id
1 'polypeptide(L)'
;MEKITSDQEILICKRAIDTFGAAIQQVVAMEECGELIQAISKALRCKTHNVEEEIADVEIMCKQLRIIYNSQKVDEIKQDKLKRLEGVVWNGQSRKQKNEEAH
;
A
#
# COMPACT_ATOMS: atom_id res chain seq x y z
N MET A 1 7.55 19.90 -13.98
CA MET A 1 6.11 19.69 -13.75
C MET A 1 5.86 19.97 -12.28
N GLU A 2 4.91 20.84 -11.96
CA GLU A 2 4.58 21.15 -10.56
C GLU A 2 4.01 19.89 -9.89
N LYS A 3 4.51 19.55 -8.69
CA LYS A 3 4.09 18.34 -7.98
C LYS A 3 2.78 18.58 -7.27
N ILE A 4 1.87 17.61 -7.34
CA ILE A 4 0.64 17.61 -6.56
C ILE A 4 1.01 17.54 -5.07
N THR A 5 0.48 18.45 -4.26
CA THR A 5 0.66 18.44 -2.80
C THR A 5 -0.27 17.42 -2.14
N SER A 6 0.05 16.97 -0.92
CA SER A 6 -0.82 16.00 -0.21
C SER A 6 -2.25 16.51 0.00
N ASP A 7 -2.45 17.80 0.22
CA ASP A 7 -3.79 18.40 0.33
C ASP A 7 -4.55 18.34 -1.00
N GLN A 8 -3.86 18.60 -2.11
CA GLN A 8 -4.44 18.47 -3.45
C GLN A 8 -4.80 17.02 -3.76
N GLU A 9 -3.96 16.05 -3.38
CA GLU A 9 -4.25 14.62 -3.55
C GLU A 9 -5.53 14.22 -2.80
N ILE A 10 -5.69 14.68 -1.56
CA ILE A 10 -6.90 14.44 -0.76
C ILE A 10 -8.13 15.04 -1.44
N LEU A 11 -8.02 16.25 -1.97
CA LEU A 11 -9.12 16.91 -2.66
C LEU A 11 -9.54 16.15 -3.93
N ILE A 12 -8.57 15.69 -4.72
CA ILE A 12 -8.81 14.87 -5.92
C ILE A 12 -9.51 13.56 -5.53
N CYS A 13 -9.02 12.86 -4.50
CA CYS A 13 -9.62 11.62 -4.01
C CYS A 13 -11.05 11.83 -3.52
N LYS A 14 -11.31 12.89 -2.75
CA LYS A 14 -12.68 13.25 -2.31
C LYS A 14 -13.58 13.51 -3.52
N ARG A 15 -13.09 14.26 -4.50
CA ARG A 15 -13.86 14.57 -5.71
C ARG A 15 -14.20 13.33 -6.53
N ALA A 16 -13.29 12.36 -6.61
CA ALA A 16 -13.56 11.07 -7.26
C ALA A 16 -14.68 10.30 -6.54
N ILE A 17 -14.62 10.21 -5.21
CA ILE A 17 -15.66 9.57 -4.39
C ILE A 17 -17.02 10.27 -4.57
N ASP A 18 -17.05 11.60 -4.52
CA ASP A 18 -18.28 12.38 -4.68
C ASP A 18 -18.89 12.24 -6.08
N THR A 19 -18.05 12.08 -7.10
CA THR A 19 -18.49 12.00 -8.50
C THR A 19 -18.98 10.61 -8.88
N PHE A 20 -18.27 9.57 -8.44
CA PHE A 20 -18.53 8.19 -8.87
C PHE A 20 -19.23 7.34 -7.80
N GLY A 21 -19.24 7.79 -6.55
CA GLY A 21 -19.85 7.08 -5.43
C GLY A 21 -18.90 6.10 -4.74
N ALA A 22 -19.00 6.03 -3.41
CA ALA A 22 -18.11 5.21 -2.57
C ALA A 22 -18.16 3.71 -2.91
N ALA A 23 -19.34 3.15 -3.20
CA ALA A 23 -19.49 1.74 -3.56
C ALA A 23 -18.76 1.38 -4.86
N ILE A 24 -18.83 2.25 -5.87
CA ILE A 24 -18.13 2.06 -7.13
C ILE A 24 -16.61 2.20 -6.91
N GLN A 25 -16.16 3.19 -6.14
CA GLN A 25 -14.73 3.33 -5.84
C GLN A 25 -14.16 2.15 -5.03
N GLN A 26 -14.97 1.47 -4.21
CA GLN A 26 -14.56 0.21 -3.58
C GLN A 26 -14.35 -0.92 -4.59
N VAL A 27 -15.19 -1.00 -5.62
CA VAL A 27 -15.02 -1.97 -6.72
C VAL A 27 -13.76 -1.66 -7.51
N VAL A 28 -13.53 -0.39 -7.86
CA VAL A 28 -12.28 0.04 -8.53
C VAL A 28 -11.06 -0.34 -7.68
N ALA A 29 -11.12 -0.13 -6.36
CA ALA A 29 -10.02 -0.52 -5.48
C ALA A 29 -9.75 -2.04 -5.50
N MET A 30 -10.78 -2.87 -5.70
CA MET A 30 -10.61 -4.32 -5.89
C MET A 30 -9.96 -4.65 -7.23
N GLU A 31 -10.32 -3.92 -8.29
CA GLU A 31 -9.74 -4.05 -9.64
C GLU A 31 -8.24 -3.73 -9.61
N GLU A 32 -7.83 -2.57 -9.09
CA GLU A 32 -6.41 -2.18 -8.98
C GLU A 32 -5.58 -3.17 -8.16
N CYS A 33 -6.16 -3.71 -7.07
CA CYS A 33 -5.50 -4.77 -6.30
C CYS A 33 -5.27 -6.04 -7.16
N GLY A 34 -6.23 -6.37 -8.03
CA GLY A 34 -6.15 -7.49 -8.96
C GLY A 34 -5.11 -7.27 -10.05
N GLU A 35 -4.99 -6.05 -10.57
CA GLU A 35 -3.98 -5.68 -11.56
C GLU A 35 -2.57 -5.71 -10.96
N LEU A 36 -2.38 -5.20 -9.74
CA LEU A 36 -1.13 -5.33 -9.00
C LEU A 36 -0.72 -6.79 -8.77
N ILE A 37 -1.67 -7.67 -8.40
CA ILE A 37 -1.40 -9.11 -8.27
C ILE A 37 -0.89 -9.70 -9.60
N GLN A 38 -1.54 -9.34 -10.71
CA GLN A 38 -1.13 -9.82 -12.04
C GLN A 38 0.24 -9.28 -12.43
N ALA A 39 0.53 -8.00 -12.19
CA ALA A 39 1.82 -7.38 -12.48
C ALA A 39 2.96 -8.01 -11.66
N ILE A 40 2.75 -8.25 -10.37
CA ILE A 40 3.74 -8.96 -9.52
C ILE A 40 3.97 -10.38 -10.06
N SER A 41 2.90 -11.09 -10.42
CA SER A 41 3.01 -12.43 -11.01
C SER A 41 3.81 -12.43 -12.31
N LYS A 42 3.63 -11.41 -13.16
CA LYS A 42 4.41 -11.23 -14.39
C LYS A 42 5.88 -10.92 -14.07
N ALA A 43 6.15 -10.01 -13.12
CA ALA A 43 7.51 -9.65 -12.72
C ALA A 43 8.32 -10.84 -12.17
N LEU A 44 7.66 -11.78 -11.49
CA LEU A 44 8.30 -13.00 -10.99
C LEU A 44 8.64 -14.02 -12.10
N ARG A 45 7.88 -14.02 -13.21
CA ARG A 45 8.03 -15.02 -14.30
C ARG A 45 8.75 -14.49 -15.53
N CYS A 46 8.70 -13.18 -15.78
CA CYS A 46 9.13 -12.53 -17.00
C CYS A 46 9.83 -11.19 -16.69
N LYS A 47 10.64 -10.69 -17.64
CA LYS A 47 11.37 -9.43 -17.46
C LYS A 47 10.53 -8.17 -17.67
N THR A 48 9.43 -8.24 -18.43
CA THR A 48 8.54 -7.11 -18.72
C THR A 48 7.35 -7.10 -17.76
N HIS A 49 7.21 -6.03 -17.00
CA HIS A 49 6.12 -5.78 -16.04
C HIS A 49 5.85 -4.29 -15.89
N ASN A 50 4.73 -3.94 -15.26
CA ASN A 50 4.30 -2.59 -14.93
C ASN A 50 3.98 -2.43 -13.43
N VAL A 51 4.64 -3.20 -12.56
CA VAL A 51 4.37 -3.24 -11.10
C VAL A 51 4.38 -1.84 -10.46
N GLU A 52 5.27 -0.95 -10.88
CA GLU A 52 5.39 0.40 -10.35
C GLU A 52 4.15 1.25 -10.61
N GLU A 53 3.52 1.08 -11.78
CA GLU A 53 2.26 1.73 -12.16
C GLU A 53 1.12 1.21 -11.27
N GLU A 54 0.98 -0.11 -11.18
CA GLU A 54 -0.06 -0.74 -10.37
C GLU A 54 0.08 -0.46 -8.86
N ILE A 55 1.32 -0.28 -8.37
CA ILE A 55 1.55 0.19 -7.00
C ILE A 55 0.99 1.61 -6.83
N ALA A 56 1.25 2.51 -7.79
CA ALA A 56 0.75 3.87 -7.72
C ALA A 56 -0.78 3.92 -7.76
N ASP A 57 -1.42 3.10 -8.59
CA ASP A 57 -2.88 3.01 -8.68
C ASP A 57 -3.48 2.48 -7.36
N VAL A 58 -2.91 1.42 -6.79
CA VAL A 58 -3.30 0.92 -5.46
C VAL A 58 -3.07 1.95 -4.35
N GLU A 59 -1.99 2.74 -4.40
CA GLU A 59 -1.74 3.80 -3.42
C GLU A 59 -2.81 4.91 -3.48
N ILE A 60 -3.23 5.31 -4.69
CA ILE A 60 -4.33 6.26 -4.91
C ILE A 60 -5.64 5.68 -4.37
N MET A 61 -5.94 4.42 -4.68
CA MET A 61 -7.15 3.77 -4.17
C MET A 61 -7.11 3.59 -2.65
N CYS A 62 -5.95 3.34 -2.04
CA CYS A 62 -5.80 3.33 -0.58
C CYS A 62 -6.11 4.71 0.04
N LYS A 63 -5.76 5.82 -0.62
CA LYS A 63 -6.15 7.17 -0.16
C LYS A 63 -7.67 7.35 -0.20
N GLN A 64 -8.33 6.91 -1.28
CA GLN A 64 -9.79 6.94 -1.38
C GLN A 64 -10.46 6.07 -0.30
N LEU A 65 -10.00 4.83 -0.11
CA LEU A 65 -10.52 3.93 0.92
C LEU A 65 -10.37 4.50 2.34
N ARG A 66 -9.27 5.21 2.63
CA ARG A 66 -9.10 5.90 3.92
C ARG A 66 -10.14 6.99 4.16
N ILE A 67 -10.57 7.68 3.10
CA ILE A 67 -11.63 8.71 3.16
C ILE A 67 -13.01 8.06 3.31
N ILE A 68 -13.27 6.96 2.59
CA ILE A 68 -14.53 6.20 2.68
C ILE A 68 -14.71 5.57 4.07
N TYR A 69 -13.62 5.09 4.66
CA TYR A 69 -13.60 4.46 5.98
C TYR A 69 -13.00 5.39 7.04
N ASN A 70 -12.16 4.87 7.93
CA ASN A 70 -11.59 5.62 9.04
C ASN A 70 -10.07 5.68 8.91
N SER A 71 -9.56 6.80 8.37
CA SER A 71 -8.12 7.03 8.21
C SER A 71 -7.33 6.88 9.51
N GLN A 72 -7.80 7.46 10.62
CA GLN A 72 -7.12 7.37 11.92
C GLN A 72 -7.01 5.92 12.39
N LYS A 73 -8.07 5.12 12.23
CA LYS A 73 -8.06 3.72 12.63
C LYS A 73 -7.09 2.89 11.80
N VAL A 74 -6.95 3.20 10.51
CA VAL A 74 -5.95 2.58 9.64
C VAL A 74 -4.54 2.90 10.13
N ASP A 75 -4.27 4.14 10.56
CA ASP A 75 -2.95 4.53 11.09
C ASP A 75 -2.61 3.78 12.39
N GLU A 76 -3.55 3.69 13.34
CA GLU A 76 -3.37 2.91 14.56
C GLU A 76 -3.01 1.44 14.25
N ILE A 77 -3.78 0.80 13.36
CA ILE A 77 -3.56 -0.60 12.96
C ILE A 77 -2.23 -0.76 12.21
N LYS A 78 -1.88 0.19 11.34
CA LYS A 78 -0.61 0.18 10.58
C LYS A 78 0.59 0.26 11.54
N GLN A 79 0.54 1.14 12.54
CA GLN A 79 1.60 1.25 13.55
C GLN A 79 1.79 -0.04 14.33
N ASP A 80 0.69 -0.65 14.80
CA ASP A 80 0.76 -1.92 15.52
C ASP A 80 1.31 -3.06 14.66
N LYS A 81 0.92 -3.13 13.38
CA LYS A 81 1.45 -4.13 12.43
C LYS A 81 2.94 -3.92 12.15
N LEU A 82 3.38 -2.67 11.99
CA LEU A 82 4.79 -2.35 11.78
C LEU A 82 5.66 -2.72 12.99
N LYS A 83 5.22 -2.40 14.22
CA LYS A 83 5.92 -2.83 15.45
C LYS A 83 6.06 -4.35 15.54
N ARG A 84 5.03 -5.10 15.14
CA ARG A 84 5.11 -6.58 15.08
C ARG A 84 6.12 -7.05 14.04
N LEU A 85 6.13 -6.43 12.86
CA LEU A 85 7.07 -6.78 11.79
C LEU A 85 8.52 -6.45 12.21
N GLU A 86 8.74 -5.29 12.81
CA GLU A 86 10.03 -4.89 13.40
C GLU A 86 10.51 -5.95 14.40
N GLY A 87 9.63 -6.38 15.31
CA GLY A 87 9.93 -7.46 16.24
C GLY A 87 10.29 -8.79 15.57
N VAL A 88 9.75 -9.12 14.40
CA VAL A 88 10.11 -10.37 13.68
C VAL A 88 11.45 -10.24 12.96
N VAL A 89 11.67 -9.14 12.27
CA VAL A 89 12.85 -8.94 11.41
C VAL A 89 14.11 -8.69 12.25
N TRP A 90 14.03 -7.84 13.28
CA TRP A 90 15.21 -7.47 14.08
C TRP A 90 15.50 -8.45 15.22
N ASN A 91 14.49 -9.00 15.91
CA ASN A 91 14.77 -9.98 16.98
C ASN A 91 15.27 -11.34 16.42
N GLY A 92 14.97 -11.66 15.17
CA GLY A 92 15.53 -12.82 14.47
C GLY A 92 17.00 -12.62 14.07
N GLN A 93 17.40 -11.40 13.75
CA GLN A 93 18.78 -11.04 13.38
C GLN A 93 19.72 -11.07 14.59
N SER A 94 19.28 -10.61 15.76
CA SER A 94 20.09 -10.66 16.99
C SER A 94 20.43 -12.09 17.46
N ARG A 95 19.65 -13.11 17.06
CA ARG A 95 19.96 -14.52 17.32
C ARG A 95 20.94 -15.12 16.31
N LYS A 96 20.90 -14.68 15.05
CA LYS A 96 21.84 -15.13 14.02
C LYS A 96 23.26 -14.58 14.26
N GLN A 97 23.38 -13.28 14.57
CA GLN A 97 24.68 -12.66 14.88
C GLN A 97 25.39 -13.31 16.09
N LYS A 98 24.65 -13.59 17.18
CA LYS A 98 25.22 -14.29 18.35
C LYS A 98 25.69 -15.72 18.09
N ASN A 99 25.11 -16.40 17.09
CA ASN A 99 25.51 -17.76 16.73
C ASN A 99 26.69 -17.78 15.75
N GLU A 100 26.87 -16.72 14.95
CA GLU A 100 28.00 -16.56 14.02
C GLU A 100 29.28 -16.06 14.71
N GLU A 101 29.16 -15.28 15.80
CA GLU A 101 30.30 -14.84 16.63
C GLU A 101 30.78 -15.91 17.64
N ALA A 102 30.04 -17.02 17.76
CA ALA A 102 30.34 -18.14 18.66
C ALA A 102 31.11 -19.30 17.98
N HIS A 103 31.55 -19.10 16.73
CA HIS A 103 32.39 -20.01 15.94
C HIS A 103 33.56 -19.25 15.32
#